data_AF-A0A6P2RED8-F1
#
_entry.id   AF-A0A6P2RED8-F1
#
_cell.length_a   1.000
_cell.length_b   1.000
_cell.length_c   1.000
_cell.angle_alpha   90.00
_cell.angle_beta   90.00
_cell.angle_gamma   90.00
#
_symmetry.space_group_name_H-M   'P 1'
#
loop_
_entity.id
_entity.type
_entity.pdbx_description
1 polymer ?
#
loop_
_entity_poly.entity_id
_entity_poly.type
_entity_poly.pdbx_seq_one_letter_code
_entity_poly.pdbx_strand_id
1 'polypeptide(L)' 'MILELGREVHARRLVSNLRFTTDMENRLMLDVMNKTRPDDAARAYLRQHPDVLDGWLDGVTSFDGKSGLATVKAALGL' A
#
# COMPACT_ATOMS: atom_id res chain seq x y z
N MET A 1 0.01 -5.86 27.04
CA MET A 1 -0.23 -4.39 27.00
C MET A 1 0.78 -3.63 26.13
N ILE A 2 2.08 -3.96 26.14
CA ILE A 2 3.09 -3.26 25.31
C ILE A 2 3.01 -3.64 23.81
N LEU A 3 2.61 -4.87 23.47
CA LEU A 3 2.54 -5.35 22.09
C LEU A 3 1.43 -4.70 21.25
N GLU A 4 0.32 -4.29 21.85
CA GLU A 4 -0.77 -3.64 21.10
C GLU A 4 -0.45 -2.18 20.75
N LEU A 5 0.27 -1.47 21.63
CA LEU A 5 0.73 -0.10 21.39
C LEU A 5 1.65 -0.01 20.16
N GLY A 6 2.44 -1.04 19.88
CA GLY A 6 3.29 -1.10 18.68
C GLY A 6 2.49 -1.19 17.37
N ARG A 7 1.33 -1.85 17.37
CA ARG A 7 0.52 -2.07 16.15
C ARG A 7 -0.12 -0.77 15.66
N GLU A 8 -0.65 0.03 16.58
CA GLU A 8 -1.24 1.34 16.28
C GLU A 8 -0.22 2.31 15.67
N VAL A 9 1.05 2.21 16.05
CA VAL A 9 2.13 3.04 15.53
C VAL A 9 2.40 2.74 14.06
N HIS A 10 2.40 1.47 13.64
CA HIS A 10 2.64 1.09 12.25
C HIS A 10 1.46 1.48 11.33
N ALA A 11 0.22 1.35 11.81
CA ALA A 11 -0.95 1.83 11.07
C ALA A 11 -0.92 3.35 10.87
N ARG A 12 -0.59 4.10 11.93
CA ARG A 12 -0.42 5.55 11.85
C ARG A 12 0.71 5.94 10.88
N ARG A 13 1.85 5.23 10.94
CA ARG A 13 3.00 5.47 10.05
C ARG A 13 2.60 5.28 8.59
N LEU A 14 1.94 4.16 8.27
CA LEU A 14 1.43 3.88 6.93
C LEU A 14 0.56 5.04 6.41
N VAL A 15 -0.49 5.41 7.15
CA VAL A 15 -1.40 6.49 6.76
C VAL A 15 -0.66 7.84 6.61
N SER A 16 0.32 8.11 7.47
CA SER A 16 1.13 9.33 7.40
C SER A 16 2.06 9.37 6.18
N ASN A 17 2.48 8.21 5.68
CA ASN A 17 3.35 8.06 4.53
C ASN A 17 2.59 8.08 3.19
N LEU A 18 1.28 7.81 3.18
CA LEU A 18 0.49 7.74 1.96
C LEU A 18 0.56 9.08 1.20
N ARG A 19 1.02 9.02 -0.05
CA ARG A 19 1.04 10.12 -0.99
C ARG A 19 0.46 9.64 -2.31
N PHE A 20 -0.52 10.38 -2.79
CA PHE A 20 -1.18 10.14 -4.07
C PHE A 20 -0.85 11.27 -5.01
N THR A 21 -0.72 10.94 -6.29
CA THR A 21 -0.60 11.93 -7.36
C THR A 21 -1.91 11.98 -8.13
N THR A 22 -2.21 13.13 -8.72
CA THR A 22 -3.39 13.27 -9.58
C THR A 22 -3.39 12.26 -10.73
N ASP A 23 -2.22 11.92 -11.28
CA ASP A 23 -2.07 10.91 -12.32
C ASP A 23 -2.47 9.50 -11.82
N MET A 24 -2.02 9.12 -10.62
CA MET A 24 -2.43 7.85 -9.99
C MET A 24 -3.95 7.79 -9.80
N GLU A 25 -4.54 8.83 -9.22
CA GLU A 25 -5.98 8.90 -8.96
C GLU A 25 -6.80 8.85 -10.25
N ASN A 26 -6.37 9.59 -11.28
CA ASN A 26 -7.04 9.59 -12.59
C ASN A 26 -7.01 8.21 -13.25
N ARG A 27 -5.86 7.51 -13.23
CA ARG A 27 -5.76 6.16 -13.83
C ARG A 27 -6.66 5.16 -13.10
N LEU A 28 -6.61 5.14 -11.77
CA LEU A 28 -7.46 4.25 -10.97
C LEU A 28 -8.95 4.54 -11.21
N MET A 29 -9.34 5.82 -11.27
CA MET A 29 -10.72 6.21 -11.55
C MET A 29 -11.18 5.80 -12.95
N LEU A 30 -10.33 5.95 -13.98
CA LEU A 30 -10.64 5.50 -15.34
C LEU A 30 -10.88 3.99 -15.39
N ASP A 31 -10.05 3.19 -14.73
CA ASP A 31 -10.23 1.73 -14.68
C ASP A 31 -11.55 1.34 -14.01
N VAL A 32 -11.90 2.00 -12.90
CA VAL A 32 -13.15 1.77 -12.17
C VAL A 32 -14.36 2.17 -13.00
N MET A 33 -14.30 3.32 -13.68
CA MET A 33 -15.34 3.76 -14.62
C MET A 33 -15.53 2.76 -15.78
N ASN A 34 -14.43 2.14 -16.22
CA ASN A 34 -14.40 1.06 -17.21
C ASN A 34 -14.76 -0.34 -16.65
N LYS A 35 -15.44 -0.39 -15.49
CA LYS A 35 -16.00 -1.61 -14.87
C LYS A 35 -14.97 -2.53 -14.19
N THR A 36 -13.74 -2.08 -13.98
CA THR A 36 -12.80 -2.80 -13.11
C THR A 36 -13.23 -2.60 -11.66
N ARG A 37 -13.16 -3.65 -10.84
CA ARG A 37 -13.41 -3.49 -9.40
C ARG A 37 -12.30 -2.63 -8.78
N PRO A 38 -12.59 -1.72 -7.83
CA PRO A 38 -11.56 -0.84 -7.25
C PRO A 38 -10.37 -1.57 -6.64
N ASP A 39 -10.61 -2.73 -6.01
CA ASP A 39 -9.56 -3.58 -5.44
C ASP A 39 -8.65 -4.18 -6.52
N ASP A 40 -9.21 -4.58 -7.66
CA ASP A 40 -8.46 -5.11 -8.79
C ASP A 40 -7.66 -4.01 -9.49
N ALA A 41 -8.25 -2.83 -9.69
CA ALA A 41 -7.58 -1.67 -10.27
C ALA A 41 -6.37 -1.23 -9.42
N ALA A 42 -6.56 -1.11 -8.10
CA ALA A 42 -5.48 -0.78 -7.18
C ALA A 42 -4.35 -1.81 -7.20
N ARG A 43 -4.68 -3.12 -7.18
CA ARG A 43 -3.68 -4.19 -7.26
C ARG A 43 -2.92 -4.17 -8.58
N ALA A 44 -3.61 -3.94 -9.70
CA ALA A 44 -2.99 -3.83 -11.01
C ALA A 44 -2.04 -2.63 -11.08
N TYR A 45 -2.48 -1.47 -10.60
CA TYR A 45 -1.66 -0.26 -10.52
C TYR A 45 -0.38 -0.49 -9.69
N LEU A 46 -0.51 -1.06 -8.49
CA LEU A 46 0.64 -1.29 -7.61
C LEU A 46 1.66 -2.28 -8.18
N ARG A 47 1.23 -3.23 -9.03
CA ARG A 47 2.15 -4.11 -9.76
C ARG A 47 2.90 -3.38 -10.87
N GLN A 48 2.26 -2.44 -11.54
CA GLN A 48 2.86 -1.63 -12.61
C GLN A 48 3.75 -0.50 -12.08
N HIS A 49 3.48 -0.04 -10.86
CA HIS A 49 4.17 1.05 -10.18
C HIS A 49 4.65 0.63 -8.78
N PRO A 50 5.53 -0.40 -8.68
CA PRO A 50 5.92 -0.96 -7.39
C PRO A 50 6.77 -0.02 -6.52
N ASP A 51 7.34 1.03 -7.12
CA ASP A 51 8.17 2.05 -6.46
C ASP A 51 7.37 2.90 -5.46
N VAL A 52 6.05 3.08 -5.68
CA VAL A 52 5.20 3.84 -4.75
C VAL A 52 5.16 3.21 -3.36
N LEU A 53 5.36 1.89 -3.29
CA LEU A 53 5.37 1.12 -2.05
C LEU A 53 6.57 1.46 -1.18
N ASP A 54 7.71 1.86 -1.76
CA ASP A 54 8.92 2.17 -1.01
C ASP A 54 8.68 3.37 -0.08
N GLY A 55 7.97 4.39 -0.58
CA GLY A 55 7.58 5.56 0.23
C GLY A 55 6.46 5.24 1.23
N TRP A 56 5.41 4.54 0.79
CA TRP A 56 4.27 4.24 1.66
C TRP A 56 4.65 3.33 2.84
N LEU A 57 5.56 2.38 2.62
CA LEU A 57 5.95 1.37 3.61
C LEU A 57 7.25 1.69 4.35
N ASP A 58 7.79 2.91 4.21
CA ASP A 58 8.95 3.34 4.98
C ASP A 58 8.69 3.30 6.50
N GLY A 59 9.47 2.48 7.20
CA GLY A 59 9.32 2.22 8.64
C GLY A 59 8.05 1.44 9.02
N VAL A 60 7.36 0.82 8.06
CA VAL A 60 6.17 -0.01 8.31
C VAL A 60 6.58 -1.48 8.38
N THR A 61 6.10 -2.17 9.42
CA THR A 61 6.26 -3.62 9.60
C THR A 61 4.91 -4.33 9.50
N SER A 62 4.94 -5.62 9.20
CA SER A 62 3.77 -6.50 9.28
C SER A 62 3.39 -6.79 10.74
N PHE A 63 2.22 -7.40 10.95
CA PHE A 63 1.74 -7.76 12.28
C PHE A 63 2.66 -8.73 13.05
N ASP A 64 3.42 -9.56 12.33
CA ASP A 64 4.42 -10.47 12.90
C ASP A 64 5.83 -9.85 12.95
N GLY A 65 5.96 -8.54 12.71
CA GLY A 65 7.19 -7.77 12.87
C GLY A 65 8.16 -7.84 11.69
N LYS A 66 7.78 -8.44 10.56
CA LYS A 66 8.61 -8.50 9.34
C LYS A 66 8.55 -7.17 8.59
N SER A 67 9.44 -7.00 7.61
CA SER A 67 9.41 -5.84 6.71
C SER A 67 8.05 -5.75 5.99
N GLY A 68 7.37 -4.61 6.13
CA GLY A 68 6.11 -4.36 5.44
C GLY A 68 6.28 -4.35 3.93
N LEU A 69 7.35 -3.71 3.44
CA LEU A 69 7.66 -3.63 2.01
C LEU A 69 7.85 -5.01 1.38
N ALA A 70 8.67 -5.88 1.97
CA ALA A 70 8.88 -7.23 1.46
C ALA A 70 7.59 -8.06 1.50
N THR A 71 6.80 -7.91 2.57
CA THR A 71 5.53 -8.64 2.73
C THR A 71 4.51 -8.24 1.66
N VAL A 72 4.38 -6.94 1.36
CA VAL A 72 3.44 -6.44 0.35
C VAL A 72 3.89 -6.80 -1.06
N LYS A 73 5.19 -6.67 -1.39
CA LYS A 73 5.73 -7.09 -2.70
C LYS A 73 5.45 -8.58 -2.96
N ALA A 74 5.71 -9.44 -1.98
CA ALA A 74 5.38 -10.86 -2.07
C ALA A 74 3.87 -11.11 -2.28
N ALA A 75 3.00 -10.39 -1.56
CA ALA A 75 1.54 -10.50 -1.73
C ALA A 75 1.04 -10.02 -3.10
N LEU A 76 1.77 -9.11 -3.75
CA LEU A 76 1.48 -8.62 -5.10
C LEU A 76 2.11 -9.50 -6.19
N GLY A 77 3.01 -10.42 -5.85
CA GLY A 77 3.75 -11.26 -6.80
C GLY A 77 4.91 -10.54 -7.48
N LEU A 78 5.55 -9.62 -6.76
CA LEU A 78 6.70 -8.81 -7.18
C LEU A 78 8.01 -9.31 -6.55
#